data_AF-A0A2I5KPF2-F1
#
_entry.id   AF-A0A2I5KPF2-F1
#
_cell.length_a   1.000
_cell.length_b   1.000
_cell.length_c   1.000
_cell.angle_alpha   90.00
_cell.angle_beta   90.00
_cell.angle_gamma   90.00
#
_symmetry.space_group_name_H-M   'P 1'
#
loop_
_entity.id
_entity.type
_entity.pdbx_description
1 polymer ?
#
loop_
_entity_poly.entity_id
_entity_poly.type
_entity_poly.pdbx_seq_one_letter_code
_entity_poly.pdbx_strand_id
1 'polypeptide(L)'
;MITLNNFLKIRSQVELVHRILIISLVLVIWSTFFKVIDNGNGEQFNMYATVSGLFGPSLFLVVSIIELGAVFTKNEKVFIPLRVVNTLWLFNLLNNISTIVANDQSTTNRSNKLRTFAEITAGLFTGWSPSITKIRSFNLLGGYSVIRFILFFSILVFLGYLFLRFVKKQELEMGIAQNFLTIQDVLVAFNRDKLITVGTLLLLISPFFKFIALQNSPIGRVPAFATNYIFATAIVVLAVLLLLSFARGNDKAFAYYSIAIAFTFIRLNPFYVFQNGELNIGYFLYLAGLGILIYYYLTKKVIKQ
;
A
#
# COMPACT_ATOMS: atom_id res chain seq x y z
N MET A 1 -25.31 -10.88 8.96
CA MET A 1 -25.54 -10.10 7.73
C MET A 1 -25.80 -8.66 8.17
N ILE A 2 -24.85 -7.74 7.98
CA ILE A 2 -25.05 -6.32 8.33
C ILE A 2 -25.76 -5.69 7.13
N THR A 3 -27.02 -5.30 7.28
CA THR A 3 -27.74 -4.54 6.28
C THR A 3 -27.21 -3.10 6.24
N LEU A 4 -27.11 -2.50 5.05
CA LEU A 4 -26.67 -1.11 4.85
C LEU A 4 -27.45 -0.12 5.75
N ASN A 5 -28.72 -0.44 6.04
CA ASN A 5 -29.57 0.31 6.97
C ASN A 5 -29.05 0.36 8.42
N ASN A 6 -28.38 -0.68 8.92
CA ASN A 6 -27.77 -0.65 10.26
C ASN A 6 -26.47 0.19 10.27
N PHE A 7 -25.87 0.47 9.11
CA PHE A 7 -24.72 1.36 9.00
C PHE A 7 -25.12 2.85 8.94
N LEU A 8 -26.39 3.16 8.68
CA LEU A 8 -26.89 4.55 8.57
C LEU A 8 -27.67 5.01 9.81
N LYS A 9 -27.96 4.10 10.74
CA LYS A 9 -28.65 4.44 11.99
C LYS A 9 -27.66 5.11 12.95
N ILE A 10 -27.69 6.44 13.02
CA ILE A 10 -26.86 7.24 13.92
C ILE A 10 -27.57 7.30 15.29
N ARG A 11 -26.98 6.68 16.32
CA ARG A 11 -27.55 6.65 17.67
C ARG A 11 -26.96 7.70 18.60
N SER A 12 -25.73 8.14 18.33
CA SER A 12 -25.04 9.20 19.09
C SER A 12 -24.05 10.00 18.22
N GLN A 13 -23.66 11.19 18.69
CA GLN A 13 -22.65 12.03 18.02
C GLN A 13 -21.29 11.33 17.97
N VAL A 14 -20.87 10.63 19.03
CA VAL A 14 -19.65 9.81 19.02
C VAL A 14 -19.71 8.72 17.95
N GLU A 15 -20.85 8.06 17.76
CA GLU A 15 -20.97 7.01 16.74
C GLU A 15 -20.82 7.58 15.33
N LEU A 16 -21.42 8.75 15.07
CA LEU A 16 -21.24 9.46 13.81
C LEU A 16 -19.77 9.82 13.57
N VAL A 17 -19.10 10.42 14.55
CA VAL A 17 -17.69 10.81 14.41
C VAL A 17 -16.79 9.58 14.26
N HIS A 18 -17.10 8.47 14.93
CA HIS A 18 -16.39 7.21 14.77
C HIS A 18 -16.55 6.63 13.35
N ARG A 19 -17.75 6.71 12.74
CA ARG A 19 -17.96 6.32 11.34
C ARG A 19 -17.18 7.21 10.37
N ILE A 20 -17.15 8.53 10.62
CA ILE A 20 -16.33 9.47 9.84
C ILE A 20 -14.84 9.14 10.02
N LEU A 21 -14.41 8.72 11.20
CA LEU A 21 -13.03 8.31 11.45
C LEU A 21 -12.65 7.11 10.57
N ILE A 22 -13.50 6.08 10.48
CA ILE A 22 -13.31 4.93 9.57
C ILE A 22 -13.15 5.41 8.13
N ILE A 23 -14.08 6.24 7.65
CA ILE A 23 -14.04 6.77 6.27
C ILE A 23 -12.75 7.55 6.03
N SER A 24 -12.35 8.40 6.98
CA SER A 24 -11.14 9.21 6.88
C SER A 24 -9.87 8.34 6.82
N LEU A 25 -9.82 7.23 7.56
CA LEU A 25 -8.70 6.30 7.55
C LEU A 25 -8.63 5.52 6.22
N VAL A 26 -9.77 5.09 5.68
CA VAL A 26 -9.84 4.49 4.35
C VAL A 26 -9.33 5.47 3.29
N LEU A 27 -9.71 6.75 3.36
CA LEU A 27 -9.22 7.79 2.47
C LEU A 27 -7.72 8.03 2.62
N VAL A 28 -7.18 8.03 3.84
CA VAL A 28 -5.73 8.13 4.09
C VAL A 28 -5.01 6.99 3.38
N ILE A 29 -5.43 5.74 3.60
CA ILE A 29 -4.83 4.55 2.96
C ILE A 29 -4.91 4.68 1.44
N TRP A 30 -6.08 4.98 0.90
CA TRP A 30 -6.28 5.10 -0.55
C TRP A 30 -5.40 6.18 -1.17
N SER A 31 -5.28 7.34 -0.51
CA SER A 31 -4.50 8.47 -1.02
C SER A 31 -3.02 8.15 -1.18
N THR A 32 -2.47 7.20 -0.40
CA THR A 32 -1.05 6.80 -0.51
C THR A 32 -0.68 6.24 -1.87
N PHE A 33 -1.64 5.75 -2.65
CA PHE A 33 -1.40 5.23 -4.00
C PHE A 33 -1.29 6.32 -5.06
N PHE A 34 -1.64 7.57 -4.74
CA PHE A 34 -1.58 8.69 -5.68
C PHE A 34 -0.13 9.01 -6.07
N LYS A 35 0.04 9.52 -7.29
CA LYS A 35 1.33 9.99 -7.78
C LYS A 35 1.71 11.27 -7.05
N VAL A 36 2.91 11.28 -6.48
CA VAL A 36 3.43 12.36 -5.62
C VAL A 36 4.63 13.08 -6.22
N ILE A 37 5.39 12.43 -7.10
CA ILE A 37 6.57 13.00 -7.76
C ILE A 37 6.55 12.69 -9.26
N ASP A 38 6.99 13.66 -10.06
CA ASP A 38 7.42 13.49 -11.45
C ASP A 38 8.96 13.62 -11.51
N ASN A 39 9.64 12.75 -12.26
CA ASN A 39 11.09 12.83 -12.44
C ASN A 39 11.55 13.89 -13.46
N GLY A 40 10.63 14.65 -14.05
CA GLY A 40 10.92 15.67 -15.05
C GLY A 40 10.99 15.13 -16.48
N ASN A 41 11.03 13.80 -16.64
CA ASN A 41 10.98 13.11 -17.93
C ASN A 41 9.57 12.56 -18.24
N GLY A 42 8.57 12.91 -17.42
CA GLY A 42 7.19 12.49 -17.58
C GLY A 42 6.84 11.19 -16.84
N GLU A 43 7.78 10.58 -16.14
CA GLU A 43 7.49 9.40 -15.31
C GLU A 43 7.06 9.84 -13.91
N GLN A 44 5.90 9.32 -13.49
CA GLN A 44 5.28 9.68 -12.24
C GLN A 44 5.31 8.54 -11.23
N PHE A 45 5.69 8.86 -10.01
CA PHE A 45 5.91 7.91 -8.92
C PHE A 45 4.99 8.20 -7.74
N ASN A 46 4.48 7.14 -7.11
CA ASN A 46 3.79 7.26 -5.83
C ASN A 46 4.80 7.10 -4.68
N MET A 47 4.35 7.26 -3.44
CA MET A 47 5.25 7.22 -2.29
C MET A 47 5.98 5.88 -2.13
N TYR A 48 5.36 4.77 -2.55
CA TYR A 48 5.94 3.41 -2.53
C TYR A 48 7.11 3.23 -3.48
N ALA A 49 7.17 4.02 -4.55
CA ALA A 49 8.33 4.10 -5.42
C ALA A 49 9.38 5.09 -4.91
N THR A 50 8.99 6.15 -4.20
CA THR A 50 9.91 7.23 -3.81
C THR A 50 10.70 6.93 -2.54
N VAL A 51 10.05 6.45 -1.50
CA VAL A 51 10.66 6.30 -0.17
C VAL A 51 11.00 4.84 0.06
N SER A 52 12.29 4.55 0.22
CA SER A 52 12.80 3.21 0.51
C SER A 52 13.28 3.09 1.97
N GLY A 53 13.33 1.87 2.51
CA GLY A 53 13.81 1.58 3.86
C GLY A 53 12.82 0.77 4.71
N LEU A 54 13.28 0.33 5.89
CA LEU A 54 12.49 -0.48 6.83
C LEU A 54 11.23 0.27 7.31
N PHE A 55 11.35 1.58 7.55
CA PHE A 55 10.24 2.47 7.91
C PHE A 55 9.54 3.07 6.67
N GLY A 56 9.49 2.29 5.59
CA GLY A 56 8.92 2.70 4.32
C GLY A 56 7.39 2.67 4.29
N PRO A 57 6.81 3.14 3.18
CA PRO A 57 5.35 3.22 2.99
C PRO A 57 4.65 1.85 2.98
N SER A 58 5.34 0.75 2.62
CA SER A 58 4.78 -0.60 2.75
C SER A 58 4.45 -0.98 4.19
N LEU A 59 5.32 -0.63 5.14
CA LEU A 59 5.13 -0.94 6.56
C LEU A 59 4.03 -0.03 7.13
N PHE A 60 4.01 1.25 6.75
CA PHE A 60 2.90 2.17 7.03
C PHE A 60 1.55 1.59 6.58
N LEU A 61 1.47 1.00 5.38
CA LEU A 61 0.24 0.38 4.87
C LEU A 61 -0.22 -0.77 5.77
N VAL A 62 0.69 -1.66 6.17
CA VAL A 62 0.37 -2.78 7.09
C VAL A 62 -0.19 -2.25 8.41
N VAL A 63 0.50 -1.28 9.03
CA VAL A 63 0.09 -0.72 10.33
C VAL A 63 -1.23 0.04 10.20
N SER A 64 -1.48 0.71 9.06
CA SER A 64 -2.76 1.39 8.78
C SER A 64 -3.92 0.41 8.60
N ILE A 65 -3.68 -0.77 8.02
CA ILE A 65 -4.70 -1.83 7.92
C ILE A 65 -5.03 -2.41 9.30
N ILE A 66 -4.02 -2.59 10.15
CA ILE A 66 -4.21 -3.03 11.55
C ILE A 66 -4.99 -1.97 12.34
N GLU A 67 -4.64 -0.70 12.19
CA GLU A 67 -5.39 0.42 12.76
C GLU A 67 -6.85 0.36 12.32
N LEU A 68 -7.10 0.19 11.01
CA LEU A 68 -8.45 0.13 10.46
C LEU A 68 -9.26 -1.03 11.07
N GLY A 69 -8.66 -2.22 11.22
CA GLY A 69 -9.27 -3.35 11.91
C GLY A 69 -9.59 -3.04 13.39
N ALA A 70 -8.70 -2.32 14.08
CA ALA A 70 -8.90 -1.89 15.46
C ALA A 70 -10.02 -0.83 15.59
N VAL A 71 -10.14 0.10 14.64
CA VAL A 71 -11.25 1.06 14.58
C VAL A 71 -12.57 0.32 14.35
N PHE A 72 -12.64 -0.60 13.38
CA PHE A 72 -13.86 -1.39 13.12
C PHE A 72 -14.31 -2.24 14.31
N THR A 73 -13.36 -2.77 15.08
CA THR A 73 -13.63 -3.54 16.31
C THR A 73 -13.82 -2.66 17.55
N LYS A 74 -13.78 -1.33 17.38
CA LYS A 74 -13.88 -0.33 18.45
C LYS A 74 -12.86 -0.54 19.58
N ASN A 75 -11.69 -1.12 19.26
CA ASN A 75 -10.63 -1.38 20.22
C ASN A 75 -9.79 -0.11 20.48
N GLU A 76 -10.32 0.78 21.32
CA GLU A 76 -9.73 2.08 21.67
C GLU A 76 -8.28 1.98 22.16
N LYS A 77 -7.95 0.91 22.89
CA LYS A 77 -6.58 0.67 23.40
C LYS A 77 -5.56 0.47 22.28
N VAL A 78 -5.98 -0.06 21.14
CA VAL A 78 -5.10 -0.34 20.00
C VAL A 78 -5.18 0.77 18.97
N PHE A 79 -6.37 1.23 18.59
CA PHE A 79 -6.46 2.18 17.48
C PHE A 79 -6.00 3.59 17.87
N ILE A 80 -6.22 4.07 19.11
CA ILE A 80 -5.79 5.42 19.52
C ILE A 80 -4.27 5.59 19.41
N PRO A 81 -3.43 4.71 20.00
CA PRO A 81 -1.97 4.85 19.86
C PRO A 81 -1.52 4.63 18.41
N LEU A 82 -2.08 3.64 17.69
CA LEU A 82 -1.75 3.42 16.28
C LEU A 82 -2.06 4.64 15.41
N ARG A 83 -3.17 5.32 15.68
CA ARG A 83 -3.56 6.53 14.97
C ARG A 83 -2.53 7.64 15.12
N VAL A 84 -2.02 7.85 16.32
CA VAL A 84 -0.96 8.83 16.61
C VAL A 84 0.31 8.46 15.85
N VAL A 85 0.75 7.20 15.97
CA VAL A 85 1.95 6.70 15.30
C VAL A 85 1.85 6.83 13.78
N ASN A 86 0.75 6.36 13.17
CA ASN A 86 0.54 6.42 11.73
C ASN A 86 0.44 7.86 11.21
N THR A 87 -0.16 8.77 11.99
CA THR A 87 -0.21 10.19 11.63
C THR A 87 1.19 10.79 11.54
N LEU A 88 2.02 10.60 12.58
CA LEU A 88 3.40 11.09 12.62
C LEU A 88 4.26 10.44 11.53
N TRP A 89 4.05 9.17 11.27
CA TRP A 89 4.78 8.44 10.24
C TRP A 89 4.43 8.92 8.84
N LEU A 90 3.14 9.11 8.52
CA LEU A 90 2.74 9.65 7.23
C LEU A 90 3.29 11.07 7.03
N PHE A 91 3.29 11.89 8.08
CA PHE A 91 3.92 13.20 8.05
C PHE A 91 5.42 13.11 7.73
N ASN A 92 6.14 12.19 8.36
CA ASN A 92 7.56 11.95 8.09
C ASN A 92 7.80 11.48 6.64
N LEU A 93 6.96 10.57 6.11
CA LEU A 93 7.04 10.12 4.72
C LEU A 93 6.86 11.29 3.75
N LEU A 94 5.88 12.16 3.99
CA LEU A 94 5.65 13.36 3.18
C LEU A 94 6.80 14.36 3.29
N ASN A 95 7.41 14.52 4.47
CA ASN A 95 8.58 15.36 4.65
C ASN A 95 9.79 14.83 3.87
N ASN A 96 10.02 13.51 3.89
CA ASN A 96 11.08 12.86 3.12
C ASN A 96 10.90 13.09 1.61
N ILE A 97 9.68 12.92 1.11
CA ILE A 97 9.33 13.20 -0.30
C ILE A 97 9.65 14.65 -0.66
N SER A 98 9.21 15.62 0.17
CA SER A 98 9.51 17.05 -0.05
C SER A 98 11.00 17.34 -0.06
N THR A 99 11.76 16.70 0.84
CA THR A 99 13.21 16.88 0.96
C THR A 99 13.94 16.32 -0.25
N ILE A 100 13.52 15.15 -0.75
CA ILE A 100 14.06 14.54 -1.98
C ILE A 100 13.89 15.51 -3.15
N VAL A 101 12.70 16.08 -3.33
CA VAL A 101 12.44 17.04 -4.42
C VAL A 101 13.25 18.32 -4.24
N ALA A 102 13.31 18.89 -3.04
CA ALA A 102 14.05 20.12 -2.79
C ALA A 102 15.56 19.96 -3.06
N ASN A 103 16.14 18.83 -2.63
CA ASN A 103 17.54 18.52 -2.87
C ASN A 103 17.83 18.31 -4.36
N ASP A 104 16.96 17.61 -5.08
CA ASP A 104 17.10 17.40 -6.52
C ASP A 104 17.01 18.71 -7.31
N GLN A 105 16.04 19.57 -6.98
CA GLN A 105 15.91 20.92 -7.57
C GLN A 105 17.16 21.77 -7.33
N SER A 106 17.72 21.74 -6.11
CA SER A 106 18.94 22.48 -5.79
C SER A 106 20.14 21.98 -6.62
N THR A 107 20.26 20.66 -6.78
CA THR A 107 21.35 20.01 -7.51
C THR A 107 21.25 20.26 -9.01
N THR A 108 20.05 20.09 -9.57
CA THR A 108 19.76 20.38 -10.97
C THR A 108 20.02 21.85 -11.32
N ASN A 109 19.62 22.78 -10.45
CA ASN A 109 19.89 24.21 -10.65
C ASN A 109 21.40 24.51 -10.67
N ARG A 110 22.18 23.88 -9.76
CA ARG A 110 23.64 24.02 -9.76
C ARG A 110 24.25 23.47 -11.05
N SER A 111 23.83 22.29 -11.48
CA SER A 111 24.32 21.65 -12.71
C SER A 111 23.98 22.45 -13.96
N ASN A 112 22.76 23.00 -14.05
CA ASN A 112 22.36 23.85 -15.17
C ASN A 112 23.16 25.15 -15.22
N LYS A 113 23.47 25.79 -14.08
CA LYS A 113 24.36 26.96 -14.05
C LYS A 113 25.76 26.64 -14.57
N LEU A 114 26.33 25.50 -14.18
CA LEU A 114 27.64 25.05 -14.68
C LEU A 114 27.62 24.76 -16.19
N ARG A 115 26.55 24.12 -16.68
CA ARG A 115 26.36 23.87 -18.11
C ARG A 115 26.27 25.18 -18.90
N THR A 116 25.47 26.13 -18.46
CA THR A 116 25.36 27.45 -19.11
C THR A 116 26.69 28.21 -19.09
N PHE A 117 27.47 28.13 -18.00
CA PHE A 117 28.82 28.69 -17.99
C PHE A 117 29.72 28.02 -19.04
N ALA A 118 29.66 26.70 -19.17
CA ALA A 118 30.42 25.96 -20.19
C ALA A 118 29.99 26.31 -21.63
N GLU A 119 28.68 26.47 -21.89
CA GLU A 119 28.15 26.94 -23.19
C GLU A 119 28.70 28.32 -23.56
N ILE A 120 28.62 29.28 -22.64
CA ILE A 120 29.15 30.64 -22.84
C ILE A 120 30.65 30.59 -23.09
N THR A 121 31.40 29.81 -22.29
CA THR A 121 32.85 29.67 -22.43
C THR A 121 33.21 29.04 -23.78
N ALA A 122 32.53 27.97 -24.19
CA ALA A 122 32.72 27.36 -25.50
C ALA A 122 32.43 28.35 -26.64
N GLY A 123 31.34 29.12 -26.55
CA GLY A 123 31.00 30.16 -27.51
C GLY A 123 32.07 31.25 -27.62
N LEU A 124 32.63 31.69 -26.49
CA LEU A 124 33.68 32.70 -26.44
C LEU A 124 34.99 32.22 -27.08
N PHE A 125 35.40 30.97 -26.85
CA PHE A 125 36.70 30.47 -27.30
C PHE A 125 36.68 29.79 -28.68
N THR A 126 35.52 29.27 -29.12
CA THR A 126 35.42 28.52 -30.39
C THR A 126 34.60 29.23 -31.46
N GLY A 127 33.93 30.34 -31.14
CA GLY A 127 32.98 31.02 -32.04
C GLY A 127 31.68 30.22 -32.26
N TRP A 128 31.53 29.07 -31.62
CA TRP A 128 30.38 28.18 -31.69
C TRP A 128 29.86 27.87 -30.28
N SER A 129 28.56 28.07 -30.05
CA SER A 129 27.92 27.74 -28.77
C SER A 129 27.02 26.51 -28.94
N PRO A 130 27.42 25.31 -28.47
CA PRO A 130 26.52 24.17 -28.48
C PRO A 130 25.30 24.45 -27.60
N SER A 131 24.11 24.05 -28.04
CA SER A 131 22.91 24.05 -27.19
C SER A 131 22.91 22.78 -26.33
N ILE A 132 23.27 22.93 -25.06
CA ILE A 132 23.22 21.84 -24.08
C ILE A 132 21.82 21.79 -23.49
N THR A 133 21.14 20.66 -23.69
CA THR A 133 19.83 20.42 -23.10
C THR A 133 19.89 20.55 -21.57
N LYS A 134 19.03 21.40 -21.00
CA LYS A 134 18.94 21.58 -19.55
C LYS A 134 18.46 20.31 -18.88
N ILE A 135 19.07 19.98 -17.74
CA ILE A 135 18.63 18.89 -16.87
C ILE A 135 17.32 19.33 -16.21
N ARG A 136 16.34 18.44 -16.16
CA ARG A 136 15.06 18.66 -15.49
C ARG A 136 15.11 18.06 -14.10
N SER A 137 14.56 18.79 -13.14
CA SER A 137 14.47 18.36 -11.75
C SER A 137 13.16 17.62 -11.49
N PHE A 138 13.13 16.90 -10.38
CA PHE A 138 11.92 16.33 -9.83
C PHE A 138 10.96 17.45 -9.41
N ASN A 139 9.66 17.15 -9.51
CA ASN A 139 8.59 18.05 -9.10
C ASN A 139 7.55 17.32 -8.25
N LEU A 140 7.00 18.01 -7.26
CA LEU A 140 5.85 17.52 -6.50
C LEU A 140 4.59 17.58 -7.38
N LEU A 141 3.81 16.51 -7.33
CA LEU A 141 2.53 16.40 -8.03
C LEU A 141 1.36 16.72 -7.09
N GLY A 142 0.20 17.01 -7.67
CA GLY A 142 -1.03 17.31 -6.91
C GLY A 142 -1.41 16.23 -5.89
N GLY A 143 -1.05 14.96 -6.14
CA GLY A 143 -1.27 13.88 -5.17
C GLY A 143 -0.59 14.11 -3.83
N TYR A 144 0.58 14.74 -3.80
CA TYR A 144 1.25 15.13 -2.55
C TYR A 144 0.38 16.07 -1.70
N SER A 145 -0.19 17.09 -2.33
CA SER A 145 -1.08 18.06 -1.67
C SER A 145 -2.39 17.42 -1.22
N VAL A 146 -2.94 16.50 -2.02
CA VAL A 146 -4.16 15.76 -1.67
C VAL A 146 -3.93 14.88 -0.43
N ILE A 147 -2.82 14.15 -0.35
CA ILE A 147 -2.50 13.33 0.84
C ILE A 147 -2.38 14.21 2.08
N ARG A 148 -1.70 15.38 1.99
CA ARG A 148 -1.59 16.34 3.09
C ARG A 148 -2.95 16.83 3.57
N PHE A 149 -3.84 17.18 2.65
CA PHE A 149 -5.19 17.65 2.97
C PHE A 149 -6.01 16.55 3.66
N ILE A 150 -5.98 15.33 3.12
CA ILE A 150 -6.68 14.18 3.72
C ILE A 150 -6.13 13.87 5.11
N LEU A 151 -4.81 13.90 5.30
CA LEU A 151 -4.18 13.72 6.61
C LEU A 151 -4.66 14.79 7.60
N PHE A 152 -4.67 16.07 7.20
CA PHE A 152 -5.15 17.17 8.03
C PHE A 152 -6.63 16.96 8.44
N PHE A 153 -7.50 16.67 7.47
CA PHE A 153 -8.91 16.38 7.76
C PHE A 153 -9.06 15.20 8.72
N SER A 154 -8.29 14.13 8.49
CA SER A 154 -8.34 12.92 9.29
C SER A 154 -7.78 13.13 10.71
N ILE A 155 -6.88 14.11 10.93
CA ILE A 155 -6.48 14.58 12.26
C ILE A 155 -7.62 15.32 12.95
N LEU A 156 -8.31 16.23 12.26
CA LEU A 156 -9.45 16.97 12.83
C LEU A 156 -10.56 16.03 13.30
N VAL A 157 -10.90 15.02 12.49
CA VAL A 157 -11.88 14.00 12.86
C VAL A 157 -11.44 13.21 14.08
N PHE A 158 -10.16 12.83 14.15
CA PHE A 158 -9.61 12.12 15.31
C PHE A 158 -9.64 12.97 16.59
N LEU A 159 -9.28 14.25 16.51
CA LEU A 159 -9.38 15.18 17.64
C LEU A 159 -10.84 15.36 18.09
N GLY A 160 -11.77 15.49 17.14
CA GLY A 160 -13.20 15.52 17.43
C GLY A 160 -13.67 14.26 18.14
N TYR A 161 -13.20 13.09 17.71
CA TYR A 161 -13.48 11.81 18.37
C TYR A 161 -12.94 11.80 19.81
N LEU A 162 -11.67 12.17 20.03
CA LEU A 162 -11.07 12.22 21.36
C LEU A 162 -11.79 13.20 22.29
N PHE A 163 -12.18 14.37 21.77
CA PHE A 163 -12.95 15.36 22.52
C PHE A 163 -14.30 14.78 22.98
N LEU A 164 -15.07 14.20 22.06
CA LEU A 164 -16.37 13.63 22.41
C LEU A 164 -16.23 12.44 23.38
N ARG A 165 -15.21 11.60 23.18
CA ARG A 165 -14.98 10.40 23.97
C ARG A 165 -14.46 10.69 25.38
N PHE A 166 -13.46 11.56 25.52
CA PHE A 166 -12.76 11.78 26.79
C PHE A 166 -13.15 13.06 27.51
N VAL A 167 -13.52 14.13 26.79
CA VAL A 167 -13.95 15.40 27.40
C VAL A 167 -15.46 15.39 27.65
N LYS A 168 -16.26 15.02 26.63
CA LYS A 168 -17.72 14.91 26.78
C LYS A 168 -18.18 13.57 27.36
N LYS A 169 -17.25 12.62 27.59
CA LYS A 169 -17.50 11.31 28.21
C LYS A 169 -18.65 10.53 27.55
N GLN A 170 -18.86 10.70 26.24
CA GLN A 170 -19.89 9.96 25.53
C GLN A 170 -19.49 8.49 25.40
N GLU A 171 -20.44 7.59 25.67
CA GLU A 171 -20.22 6.15 25.57
C GLU A 171 -20.27 5.69 24.11
N LEU A 172 -19.23 4.98 23.70
CA LEU A 172 -19.23 4.23 22.45
C LEU A 172 -19.79 2.84 22.76
N GLU A 173 -21.05 2.58 22.36
CA GLU A 173 -21.65 1.25 22.52
C GLU A 173 -20.74 0.21 21.84
N MET A 174 -20.25 -0.76 22.61
CA MET A 174 -19.42 -1.85 22.07
C MET A 174 -20.29 -2.71 21.16
N GLY A 175 -19.93 -2.74 19.88
CA GLY A 175 -20.64 -3.51 18.86
C GLY A 175 -19.68 -4.50 18.22
N ILE A 176 -20.03 -5.77 18.33
CA ILE A 176 -19.28 -6.94 17.85
C ILE A 176 -19.08 -6.85 16.33
N ALA A 177 -17.84 -6.76 15.87
CA ALA A 177 -17.48 -6.93 14.46
C ALA A 177 -16.74 -8.27 14.28
N GLN A 178 -17.51 -9.34 14.09
CA GLN A 178 -17.05 -10.74 14.08
C GLN A 178 -16.50 -11.27 12.73
N ASN A 179 -16.02 -10.41 11.82
CA ASN A 179 -15.67 -10.83 10.46
C ASN A 179 -14.31 -10.35 9.93
N PHE A 180 -13.35 -10.07 10.82
CA PHE A 180 -11.95 -9.89 10.40
C PHE A 180 -11.17 -11.20 10.57
N LEU A 181 -10.14 -11.40 9.75
CA LEU A 181 -9.22 -12.52 9.89
C LEU A 181 -8.60 -12.49 11.29
N THR A 182 -8.86 -13.53 12.09
CA THR A 182 -8.29 -13.67 13.42
C THR A 182 -7.09 -14.61 13.40
N ILE A 183 -6.22 -14.50 14.42
CA ILE A 183 -5.14 -15.47 14.64
C ILE A 183 -5.70 -16.89 14.77
N GLN A 184 -6.89 -17.03 15.36
CA GLN A 184 -7.57 -18.31 15.48
C GLN A 184 -7.90 -18.91 14.11
N ASP A 185 -8.37 -18.11 13.15
CA ASP A 185 -8.62 -18.57 11.78
C ASP A 185 -7.34 -19.08 11.12
N VAL A 186 -6.20 -18.39 11.34
CA VAL A 186 -4.89 -18.82 10.84
C VAL A 186 -4.45 -20.14 11.49
N LEU A 187 -4.64 -20.30 12.80
CA LEU A 187 -4.33 -21.54 13.51
C LEU A 187 -5.20 -22.71 13.03
N VAL A 188 -6.50 -22.48 12.83
CA VAL A 188 -7.43 -23.49 12.30
C VAL A 188 -7.02 -23.91 10.89
N ALA A 189 -6.71 -22.95 10.01
CA ALA A 189 -6.20 -23.23 8.67
C ALA A 189 -4.89 -24.04 8.74
N PHE A 190 -3.94 -23.63 9.58
CA PHE A 190 -2.64 -24.27 9.71
C PHE A 190 -2.74 -25.72 10.20
N ASN A 191 -3.65 -25.98 11.15
CA ASN A 191 -3.93 -27.32 11.64
C ASN A 191 -4.62 -28.20 10.59
N ARG A 192 -5.39 -27.61 9.68
CA ARG A 192 -6.07 -28.33 8.58
C ARG A 192 -5.09 -28.72 7.47
N ASP A 193 -4.29 -27.78 7.00
CA ASP A 193 -3.22 -28.03 6.02
C ASP A 193 -2.13 -26.96 6.13
N LYS A 194 -0.95 -27.39 6.57
CA LYS A 194 0.21 -26.50 6.75
C LYS A 194 0.68 -25.92 5.42
N LEU A 195 0.68 -26.73 4.36
CA LEU A 195 1.24 -26.34 3.07
C LEU A 195 0.37 -25.25 2.44
N ILE A 196 -0.94 -25.47 2.36
CA ILE A 196 -1.88 -24.47 1.82
C ILE A 196 -1.88 -23.18 2.63
N THR A 197 -1.84 -23.29 3.96
CA THR A 197 -1.80 -22.11 4.83
C THR A 197 -0.53 -21.29 4.59
N VAL A 198 0.63 -21.95 4.52
CA VAL A 198 1.90 -21.29 4.18
C VAL A 198 1.83 -20.66 2.79
N GLY A 199 1.35 -21.37 1.77
CA GLY A 199 1.18 -20.84 0.42
C GLY A 199 0.29 -19.59 0.38
N THR A 200 -0.80 -19.58 1.13
CA THR A 200 -1.72 -18.45 1.21
C THR A 200 -1.10 -17.25 1.95
N LEU A 201 -0.33 -17.49 3.00
CA LEU A 201 0.42 -16.45 3.72
C LEU A 201 1.52 -15.84 2.84
N LEU A 202 2.21 -16.65 2.04
CA LEU A 202 3.19 -16.17 1.06
C LEU A 202 2.54 -15.20 0.06
N LEU A 203 1.36 -15.55 -0.47
CA LEU A 203 0.59 -14.68 -1.35
C LEU A 203 0.19 -13.38 -0.66
N LEU A 204 -0.27 -13.46 0.59
CA LEU A 204 -0.71 -12.31 1.38
C LEU A 204 0.42 -11.31 1.61
N ILE A 205 1.62 -11.79 1.93
CA ILE A 205 2.76 -10.92 2.29
C ILE A 205 3.53 -10.45 1.04
N SER A 206 3.47 -11.21 -0.06
CA SER A 206 4.20 -10.92 -1.29
C SER A 206 4.15 -9.46 -1.79
N PRO A 207 3.01 -8.74 -1.79
CA PRO A 207 2.92 -7.42 -2.42
C PRO A 207 3.60 -6.31 -1.61
N PHE A 208 3.90 -6.57 -0.32
CA PHE A 208 4.55 -5.62 0.58
C PHE A 208 6.08 -5.59 0.40
N PHE A 209 6.65 -6.68 -0.10
CA PHE A 209 8.07 -6.78 -0.42
C PHE A 209 8.36 -6.22 -1.82
N LYS A 210 9.65 -5.91 -2.07
CA LYS A 210 10.15 -5.53 -3.39
C LYS A 210 9.73 -6.60 -4.40
N PHE A 211 8.99 -6.17 -5.43
CA PHE A 211 8.28 -7.05 -6.35
C PHE A 211 8.93 -7.01 -7.73
N ILE A 212 9.06 -5.81 -8.31
CA ILE A 212 9.61 -5.60 -9.66
C ILE A 212 10.64 -4.46 -9.62
N ALA A 213 11.65 -4.55 -10.47
CA ALA A 213 12.55 -3.43 -10.76
C ALA A 213 11.90 -2.48 -11.77
N LEU A 214 11.89 -1.18 -11.48
CA LEU A 214 11.45 -0.18 -12.45
C LEU A 214 12.62 0.10 -13.42
N GLN A 215 12.45 -0.23 -14.69
CA GLN A 215 13.36 0.20 -15.74
C GLN A 215 13.43 1.74 -15.73
N ASN A 216 14.65 2.30 -15.78
CA ASN A 216 14.95 3.75 -15.77
C ASN A 216 14.58 4.54 -14.50
N SER A 217 14.16 3.89 -13.42
CA SER A 217 14.00 4.57 -12.12
C SER A 217 15.31 4.57 -11.34
N PRO A 218 15.79 5.71 -10.81
CA PRO A 218 16.96 5.76 -9.93
C PRO A 218 16.78 4.95 -8.63
N ILE A 219 15.57 4.43 -8.36
CA ILE A 219 15.20 3.76 -7.12
C ILE A 219 15.22 2.23 -7.25
N GLY A 220 15.39 1.70 -8.46
CA GLY A 220 15.80 0.33 -8.76
C GLY A 220 14.80 -0.79 -8.42
N ARG A 221 14.21 -0.83 -7.21
CA ARG A 221 13.41 -1.96 -6.71
C ARG A 221 12.27 -1.49 -5.81
N VAL A 222 11.04 -1.76 -6.22
CA VAL A 222 9.83 -1.23 -5.57
C VAL A 222 8.82 -2.34 -5.24
N PRO A 223 7.97 -2.16 -4.21
CA PRO A 223 6.89 -3.09 -3.91
C PRO A 223 5.80 -3.07 -4.99
N ALA A 224 4.93 -4.08 -5.02
CA ALA A 224 3.86 -4.19 -6.02
C ALA A 224 2.91 -2.98 -5.98
N PHE A 225 2.74 -2.37 -4.80
CA PHE A 225 1.96 -1.16 -4.59
C PHE A 225 2.50 0.09 -5.32
N ALA A 226 3.76 0.09 -5.74
CA ALA A 226 4.34 1.20 -6.47
C ALA A 226 3.86 1.31 -7.93
N THR A 227 3.65 0.15 -8.57
CA THR A 227 3.40 0.05 -10.01
C THR A 227 2.00 -0.48 -10.33
N ASN A 228 1.50 -1.43 -9.55
CA ASN A 228 0.25 -2.15 -9.81
C ASN A 228 -0.60 -2.23 -8.53
N TYR A 229 -0.86 -1.10 -7.87
CA TYR A 229 -1.54 -1.06 -6.57
C TYR A 229 -2.94 -1.73 -6.56
N ILE A 230 -3.68 -1.67 -7.67
CA ILE A 230 -4.98 -2.36 -7.81
C ILE A 230 -4.79 -3.88 -7.70
N PHE A 231 -3.85 -4.44 -8.47
CA PHE A 231 -3.55 -5.87 -8.46
C PHE A 231 -2.91 -6.31 -7.13
N ALA A 232 -2.01 -5.50 -6.57
CA ALA A 232 -1.44 -5.75 -5.25
C ALA A 232 -2.53 -5.85 -4.17
N THR A 233 -3.48 -4.91 -4.18
CA THR A 233 -4.62 -4.92 -3.26
C THR A 233 -5.51 -6.14 -3.50
N ALA A 234 -5.79 -6.49 -4.76
CA ALA A 234 -6.57 -7.67 -5.10
C ALA A 234 -5.92 -8.96 -4.59
N ILE A 235 -4.60 -9.12 -4.72
CA ILE A 235 -3.86 -10.28 -4.19
C ILE A 235 -4.03 -10.37 -2.67
N VAL A 236 -3.84 -9.27 -1.93
CA VAL A 236 -4.00 -9.27 -0.47
C VAL A 236 -5.43 -9.65 -0.07
N VAL A 237 -6.44 -9.03 -0.68
CA VAL A 237 -7.85 -9.30 -0.37
C VAL A 237 -8.20 -10.75 -0.69
N LEU A 238 -7.82 -11.25 -1.88
CA LEU A 238 -8.08 -12.64 -2.27
C LEU A 238 -7.34 -13.64 -1.38
N ALA A 239 -6.11 -13.35 -0.96
CA ALA A 239 -5.37 -14.20 -0.02
C ALA A 239 -6.04 -14.26 1.35
N VAL A 240 -6.56 -13.14 1.86
CA VAL A 240 -7.35 -13.12 3.10
C VAL A 240 -8.63 -13.94 2.96
N LEU A 241 -9.36 -13.78 1.85
CA LEU A 241 -10.58 -14.54 1.58
C LEU A 241 -10.33 -16.03 1.39
N LEU A 242 -9.22 -16.40 0.74
CA LEU A 242 -8.73 -17.77 0.64
C LEU A 242 -8.50 -18.37 2.02
N LEU A 243 -7.75 -17.68 2.87
CA LEU A 243 -7.41 -18.18 4.20
C LEU A 243 -8.65 -18.32 5.08
N LEU A 244 -9.56 -17.35 5.04
CA LEU A 244 -10.86 -17.41 5.73
C LEU A 244 -11.75 -18.56 5.23
N SER A 245 -11.89 -18.71 3.91
CA SER A 245 -12.71 -19.79 3.34
C SER A 245 -12.13 -21.17 3.64
N PHE A 246 -10.80 -21.29 3.65
CA PHE A 246 -10.10 -22.51 4.03
C PHE A 246 -10.27 -22.85 5.51
N ALA A 247 -10.08 -21.87 6.40
CA ALA A 247 -10.28 -22.04 7.85
C ALA A 247 -11.73 -22.47 8.17
N ARG A 248 -12.71 -21.92 7.45
CA ARG A 248 -14.15 -22.17 7.65
C ARG A 248 -14.68 -23.42 6.95
N GLY A 249 -13.85 -24.22 6.26
CA GLY A 249 -14.33 -25.42 5.57
C GLY A 249 -15.15 -25.14 4.30
N ASN A 250 -15.14 -23.92 3.76
CA ASN A 250 -15.95 -23.54 2.60
C ASN A 250 -15.20 -23.81 1.28
N ASP A 251 -15.19 -25.07 0.87
CA ASP A 251 -14.46 -25.55 -0.31
C ASP A 251 -14.90 -24.88 -1.63
N LYS A 252 -16.19 -24.47 -1.75
CA LYS A 252 -16.67 -23.73 -2.94
C LYS A 252 -16.05 -22.34 -3.02
N ALA A 253 -16.15 -21.57 -1.93
CA ALA A 253 -15.57 -20.23 -1.88
C ALA A 253 -14.05 -20.27 -2.05
N PHE A 254 -13.38 -21.24 -1.43
CA PHE A 254 -11.95 -21.48 -1.60
C PHE A 254 -11.58 -21.70 -3.08
N ALA A 255 -12.37 -22.49 -3.82
CA ALA A 255 -12.17 -22.68 -5.26
C ALA A 255 -12.35 -21.41 -6.09
N TYR A 256 -13.41 -20.64 -5.83
CA TYR A 256 -13.61 -19.37 -6.52
C TYR A 256 -12.46 -18.40 -6.29
N TYR A 257 -12.01 -18.24 -5.04
CA TYR A 257 -10.91 -17.33 -4.73
C TYR A 257 -9.57 -17.83 -5.26
N SER A 258 -9.36 -19.14 -5.36
CA SER A 258 -8.15 -19.73 -5.93
C SER A 258 -8.06 -19.48 -7.44
N ILE A 259 -9.19 -19.58 -8.14
CA ILE A 259 -9.27 -19.23 -9.56
C ILE A 259 -9.05 -17.72 -9.74
N ALA A 260 -9.69 -16.89 -8.92
CA ALA A 260 -9.53 -15.43 -8.99
C ALA A 260 -8.08 -15.00 -8.73
N ILE A 261 -7.38 -15.61 -7.78
CA ILE A 261 -5.97 -15.28 -7.53
C ILE A 261 -5.07 -15.79 -8.66
N ALA A 262 -5.39 -16.93 -9.28
CA ALA A 262 -4.66 -17.43 -10.45
C ALA A 262 -4.79 -16.47 -11.66
N PHE A 263 -5.93 -15.80 -11.85
CA PHE A 263 -6.08 -14.77 -12.90
C PHE A 263 -5.09 -13.62 -12.75
N THR A 264 -4.61 -13.32 -11.54
CA THR A 264 -3.58 -12.27 -11.35
C THR A 264 -2.27 -12.62 -12.05
N PHE A 265 -2.00 -13.91 -12.30
CA PHE A 265 -0.83 -14.41 -13.02
C PHE A 265 -0.79 -13.96 -14.48
N ILE A 266 -1.95 -13.71 -15.10
CA ILE A 266 -2.01 -13.21 -16.48
C ILE A 266 -1.36 -11.82 -16.58
N ARG A 267 -1.65 -10.94 -15.61
CA ARG A 267 -1.10 -9.59 -15.58
C ARG A 267 0.33 -9.55 -15.05
N LEU A 268 0.63 -10.37 -14.04
CA LEU A 268 1.95 -10.47 -13.41
C LEU A 268 2.78 -11.59 -14.02
N ASN A 269 2.61 -11.82 -15.33
CA ASN A 269 3.19 -12.96 -16.03
C ASN A 269 4.72 -12.96 -15.90
N PRO A 270 5.33 -14.07 -15.44
CA PRO A 270 6.78 -14.16 -15.28
C PRO A 270 7.52 -13.83 -16.56
N PHE A 271 7.05 -14.22 -17.74
CA PHE A 271 7.75 -13.90 -19.00
C PHE A 271 7.85 -12.40 -19.26
N TYR A 272 6.80 -11.64 -18.96
CA TYR A 272 6.81 -10.18 -19.09
C TYR A 272 7.68 -9.53 -18.01
N VAL A 273 7.69 -10.08 -16.80
CA VAL A 273 8.52 -9.58 -15.69
C VAL A 273 10.01 -9.90 -15.91
N PHE A 274 10.34 -11.09 -16.42
CA PHE A 274 11.68 -11.54 -16.77
C PHE A 274 12.30 -10.75 -17.92
N GLN A 275 11.50 -10.31 -18.89
CA GLN A 275 11.98 -9.50 -20.01
C GLN A 275 12.26 -8.04 -19.62
N ASN A 276 11.59 -7.52 -18.58
CA ASN A 276 11.61 -6.09 -18.24
C ASN A 276 12.26 -5.76 -16.89
N GLY A 277 12.85 -6.73 -16.18
CA GLY A 277 13.58 -6.45 -14.93
C GLY A 277 14.08 -7.65 -14.14
N GLU A 278 14.67 -7.37 -12.98
CA GLU A 278 15.14 -8.37 -12.02
C GLU A 278 14.02 -8.83 -11.08
N LEU A 279 13.88 -10.15 -10.90
CA LEU A 279 12.98 -10.72 -9.89
C LEU A 279 13.46 -10.39 -8.49
N ASN A 280 12.52 -10.02 -7.62
CA ASN A 280 12.81 -9.74 -6.22
C ASN A 280 12.00 -10.64 -5.30
N ILE A 281 12.35 -10.62 -4.00
CA ILE A 281 11.80 -11.53 -3.00
C ILE A 281 10.28 -11.55 -2.98
N GLY A 282 9.60 -10.40 -3.14
CA GLY A 282 8.14 -10.34 -3.20
C GLY A 282 7.57 -11.17 -4.35
N TYR A 283 8.21 -11.14 -5.53
CA TYR A 283 7.77 -11.93 -6.67
C TYR A 283 8.05 -13.43 -6.48
N PHE A 284 9.17 -13.81 -5.86
CA PHE A 284 9.44 -15.20 -5.51
C PHE A 284 8.41 -15.75 -4.52
N LEU A 285 8.03 -14.97 -3.50
CA LEU A 285 6.99 -15.36 -2.55
C LEU A 285 5.64 -15.53 -3.26
N TYR A 286 5.30 -14.63 -4.19
CA TYR A 286 4.10 -14.74 -5.00
C TYR A 286 4.07 -16.03 -5.85
N LEU A 287 5.15 -16.32 -6.58
CA LEU A 287 5.26 -17.54 -7.38
C LEU A 287 5.21 -18.81 -6.53
N ALA A 288 5.91 -18.82 -5.38
CA ALA A 288 5.89 -19.95 -4.47
C ALA A 288 4.49 -20.22 -3.91
N GLY A 289 3.78 -19.16 -3.51
CA GLY A 289 2.41 -19.26 -3.02
C GLY A 289 1.42 -19.76 -4.09
N LEU A 290 1.54 -19.28 -5.33
CA LEU A 290 0.74 -19.80 -6.45
C LEU A 290 1.09 -21.24 -6.79
N GLY A 291 2.37 -21.59 -6.83
CA GLY A 291 2.83 -22.95 -7.10
C GLY A 291 2.27 -23.96 -6.10
N ILE A 292 2.26 -23.60 -4.81
CA ILE A 292 1.65 -24.41 -3.75
C ILE A 292 0.13 -24.56 -3.96
N LEU A 293 -0.58 -23.49 -4.29
CA LEU A 293 -2.02 -23.55 -4.60
C LEU A 293 -2.30 -24.49 -5.78
N ILE A 294 -1.56 -24.36 -6.88
CA ILE A 294 -1.71 -25.20 -8.08
C ILE A 294 -1.42 -26.66 -7.74
N TYR A 295 -0.31 -26.92 -7.03
CA TYR A 295 0.08 -28.26 -6.60
C TYR A 295 -1.03 -28.94 -5.78
N TYR A 296 -1.62 -28.23 -4.83
CA TYR A 296 -2.74 -28.74 -4.03
C TYR A 296 -3.96 -29.09 -4.87
N TYR A 297 -4.31 -28.25 -5.86
CA TYR A 297 -5.43 -28.54 -6.77
C TYR A 297 -5.20 -29.78 -7.62
N LEU A 298 -3.97 -29.97 -8.11
CA LEU A 298 -3.61 -31.15 -8.90
C LEU A 298 -3.66 -32.41 -8.05
N THR A 299 -3.07 -32.40 -6.85
CA THR A 299 -3.06 -33.57 -5.95
C THR A 299 -4.45 -33.92 -5.42
N LYS A 300 -5.28 -32.94 -5.05
CA LYS A 300 -6.65 -33.21 -4.56
C LYS A 300 -7.57 -33.79 -5.65
N LYS A 301 -7.30 -33.51 -6.94
CA LYS A 301 -8.02 -34.15 -8.07
C LYS A 301 -7.51 -35.56 -8.37
N VAL A 302 -6.21 -35.82 -8.22
CA VAL A 302 -5.61 -37.14 -8.46
C VAL A 302 -5.98 -38.16 -7.39
N ILE A 303 -6.20 -37.73 -6.13
CA ILE A 303 -6.53 -38.63 -5.01
C ILE A 303 -8.04 -38.96 -4.92
N LYS A 304 -8.88 -38.33 -5.74
CA LYS A 304 -10.33 -38.57 -5.81
C LYS A 304 -10.78 -39.38 -7.05
N GLN A 305 -9.84 -39.95 -7.80
CA GLN A 305 -10.08 -40.96 -8.83
C GLN A 305 -9.71 -42.33 -8.29
#